data_AF-A0A8S3F532-F1
#
_entry.id   AF-A0A8S3F532-F1
#
_cell.length_a   1.000
_cell.length_b   1.000
_cell.length_c   1.000
_cell.angle_alpha   90.00
_cell.angle_beta   90.00
_cell.angle_gamma   90.00
#
_symmetry.space_group_name_H-M   'P 1'
#
loop_
_entity.id
_entity.type
_entity.pdbx_description
1 polymer ?
#
loop_
_entity_poly.entity_id
_entity_poly.type
_entity_poly.pdbx_seq_one_letter_code
_entity_poly.pdbx_strand_id
1 'polypeptide(L)'
;MTDTNMITDYSAEDIERIINGFYSPTSQLTIEQRQQLNAILENLQYSKLAWDFSWKLLDINKSASVQFFGAVALCNKISKHLSELDDNQIQQLFQQLIQRLIFYISIHSKQIITKLTVALDHLILHMIPDKWNNGIVTIVNLFTQSQNAFLLQHPEKGHLIVLNILTILPEEFSRVNVSKSQRSLIRLELEKEFPN
;
A
#
# COMPACT_ATOMS: atom_id res chain seq x y z
N MET A 1 28.52 -16.36 -5.73
CA MET A 1 28.16 -15.93 -4.36
C MET A 1 28.50 -14.46 -4.30
N THR A 2 27.52 -13.61 -4.59
CA THR A 2 27.75 -12.16 -4.77
C THR A 2 26.62 -11.40 -4.11
N ASP A 3 27.01 -10.63 -3.09
CA ASP A 3 26.43 -9.35 -2.68
C ASP A 3 24.97 -9.29 -2.19
N THR A 4 24.61 -10.13 -1.23
CA THR A 4 23.38 -9.93 -0.44
C THR A 4 23.56 -8.93 0.72
N ASN A 5 24.78 -8.43 0.97
CA ASN A 5 25.13 -7.60 2.13
C ASN A 5 25.15 -6.07 1.86
N MET A 6 24.76 -5.58 0.68
CA MET A 6 24.87 -4.15 0.33
C MET A 6 23.57 -3.34 0.55
N ILE A 7 22.49 -3.95 1.03
CA ILE A 7 21.15 -3.32 1.07
C ILE A 7 20.76 -2.87 2.49
N THR A 8 21.55 -3.18 3.52
CA THR A 8 21.21 -2.85 4.92
C THR A 8 21.39 -1.38 5.28
N ASP A 9 22.04 -0.58 4.44
CA ASP A 9 22.56 0.73 4.85
C ASP A 9 21.92 1.93 4.12
N TYR A 10 20.85 1.72 3.34
CA TYR A 10 20.20 2.81 2.63
C TYR A 10 19.25 3.61 3.55
N SER A 11 19.55 4.89 3.74
CA SER A 11 18.62 5.85 4.35
C SER A 11 17.48 6.22 3.39
N ALA A 12 16.40 6.81 3.91
CA ALA A 12 15.30 7.28 3.04
C ALA A 12 15.78 8.40 2.09
N GLU A 13 16.72 9.21 2.55
CA GLU A 13 17.36 10.29 1.79
C GLU A 13 18.23 9.74 0.66
N ASP A 14 18.96 8.65 0.89
CA ASP A 14 19.72 7.96 -0.17
C ASP A 14 18.80 7.40 -1.24
N ILE A 15 17.70 6.76 -0.83
CA ILE A 15 16.71 6.18 -1.74
C ILE A 15 16.07 7.29 -2.58
N GLU A 16 15.68 8.41 -1.95
CA GLU A 16 15.17 9.58 -2.66
C GLU A 16 16.16 10.10 -3.71
N ARG A 17 17.45 10.22 -3.36
CA ARG A 17 18.49 10.65 -4.30
C ARG A 17 18.62 9.69 -5.49
N ILE A 18 18.54 8.39 -5.26
CA ILE A 18 18.57 7.37 -6.32
C ILE A 18 17.35 7.53 -7.24
N ILE A 19 16.14 7.67 -6.68
CA ILE A 19 14.90 7.82 -7.45
C ILE A 19 14.96 9.08 -8.31
N ASN A 20 15.33 10.22 -7.71
CA ASN A 20 15.43 11.48 -8.44
C ASN A 20 16.50 11.42 -9.54
N GLY A 21 17.64 10.77 -9.29
CA GLY A 21 18.65 10.52 -10.31
C GLY A 21 18.15 9.63 -11.46
N PHE A 22 17.37 8.60 -11.14
CA PHE A 22 16.83 7.66 -12.14
C PHE A 22 15.78 8.31 -13.06
N TYR A 23 14.86 9.10 -12.48
CA TYR A 23 13.75 9.74 -13.20
C TYR A 23 14.05 11.14 -13.71
N SER A 24 15.19 11.73 -13.38
CA SER A 24 15.52 13.08 -13.86
C SER A 24 15.69 13.08 -15.39
N PRO A 25 15.05 14.03 -16.09
CA PRO A 25 15.13 14.14 -17.55
C PRO A 25 16.51 14.59 -18.04
N THR A 26 17.33 15.19 -17.16
CA THR A 26 18.69 15.64 -17.47
C THR A 26 19.76 14.59 -17.15
N SER A 27 19.36 13.43 -16.62
CA SER A 27 20.29 12.37 -16.26
C SER A 27 20.91 11.69 -17.48
N GLN A 28 22.23 11.87 -17.63
CA GLN A 28 23.05 11.19 -18.65
C GLN A 28 23.49 9.80 -18.18
N LEU A 29 22.54 8.98 -17.73
CA LEU A 29 22.83 7.61 -17.31
C LEU A 29 23.00 6.70 -18.53
N THR A 30 24.06 5.89 -18.54
CA THR A 30 24.21 4.82 -19.53
C THR A 30 23.12 3.75 -19.35
N ILE A 31 22.90 2.92 -20.36
CA ILE A 31 21.95 1.80 -20.27
C ILE A 31 22.30 0.89 -19.08
N GLU A 32 23.58 0.56 -18.91
CA GLU A 32 24.07 -0.27 -17.80
C GLU A 32 23.80 0.37 -16.45
N GLN A 33 24.06 1.68 -16.29
CA GLN A 33 23.78 2.39 -15.04
C GLN A 33 22.28 2.41 -14.74
N ARG A 34 21.42 2.62 -15.76
CA ARG A 34 19.96 2.55 -15.56
C ARG A 34 19.53 1.15 -15.11
N GLN A 35 20.08 0.09 -15.70
CA GLN A 35 19.77 -1.28 -15.28
C GLN A 35 20.21 -1.55 -13.84
N GLN A 36 21.41 -1.10 -13.45
CA GLN A 36 21.91 -1.23 -12.09
C GLN A 36 21.02 -0.50 -11.08
N LEU A 37 20.66 0.76 -11.35
CA LEU A 37 19.77 1.53 -10.48
C LEU A 37 18.38 0.90 -10.39
N ASN A 38 17.84 0.38 -11.49
CA ASN A 38 16.57 -0.32 -11.48
C ASN A 38 16.63 -1.58 -10.60
N ALA A 39 17.71 -2.37 -10.70
CA ALA A 39 17.90 -3.54 -9.85
C ALA A 39 18.01 -3.18 -8.36
N ILE A 40 18.70 -2.08 -8.03
CA ILE A 40 18.76 -1.57 -6.65
C ILE A 40 17.37 -1.19 -6.16
N LEU A 41 16.62 -0.40 -6.95
CA LEU A 41 15.27 0.04 -6.60
C LEU A 41 14.28 -1.13 -6.48
N GLU A 42 14.41 -2.15 -7.31
CA GLU A 42 13.61 -3.37 -7.23
C GLU A 42 13.90 -4.13 -5.92
N ASN A 43 15.18 -4.35 -5.62
CA ASN A 43 15.59 -5.04 -4.39
C ASN A 43 15.17 -4.28 -3.12
N LEU A 44 15.25 -2.95 -3.13
CA LEU A 44 14.84 -2.10 -2.01
C LEU A 44 13.37 -2.30 -1.64
N GLN A 45 12.47 -2.46 -2.63
CA GLN A 45 11.03 -2.66 -2.39
C GLN A 45 10.71 -3.95 -1.61
N TYR A 46 11.59 -4.95 -1.68
CA TYR A 46 11.44 -6.23 -0.97
C TYR A 46 12.24 -6.31 0.33
N SER A 47 13.11 -5.34 0.58
CA SER A 47 13.95 -5.29 1.79
C SER A 47 13.10 -5.13 3.07
N LYS A 48 13.71 -5.42 4.23
CA LYS A 48 13.06 -5.14 5.52
C LYS A 48 12.91 -3.63 5.78
N LEU A 49 13.85 -2.82 5.28
CA LEU A 49 13.83 -1.36 5.41
C LEU A 49 12.60 -0.71 4.77
N ALA A 50 11.96 -1.39 3.81
CA ALA A 50 10.78 -0.89 3.11
C ALA A 50 9.58 -0.65 4.03
N TRP A 51 9.49 -1.33 5.17
CA TRP A 51 8.48 -1.00 6.17
C TRP A 51 8.62 0.41 6.74
N ASP A 52 9.86 0.91 6.85
CA ASP A 52 10.15 2.21 7.44
C ASP A 52 10.26 3.32 6.39
N PHE A 53 11.07 3.11 5.35
CA PHE A 53 11.34 4.18 4.38
C PHE A 53 10.09 4.50 3.54
N SER A 54 9.21 3.53 3.27
CA SER A 54 8.05 3.75 2.39
C SER A 54 7.15 4.87 2.92
N TRP A 55 6.95 4.95 4.23
CA TRP A 55 6.21 6.05 4.87
C TRP A 55 6.91 7.38 4.78
N LYS A 56 8.25 7.40 4.91
CA LYS A 56 9.06 8.62 4.78
C LYS A 56 9.01 9.17 3.35
N LEU A 57 8.97 8.28 2.36
CA LEU A 57 8.87 8.66 0.94
C LEU A 57 7.47 9.18 0.56
N LEU A 58 6.43 8.81 1.30
CA LEU A 58 5.06 9.32 1.16
C LEU A 58 4.86 10.73 1.78
N ASP A 59 5.92 11.39 2.23
CA ASP A 59 5.83 12.76 2.72
C ASP A 59 5.45 13.73 1.57
N ILE A 60 4.57 14.69 1.87
CA ILE A 60 4.04 15.64 0.88
C ILE A 60 5.12 16.50 0.24
N ASN A 61 6.24 16.73 0.94
CA ASN A 61 7.34 17.55 0.44
C ASN A 61 8.24 16.80 -0.56
N LYS A 62 7.98 15.51 -0.80
CA LYS A 62 8.74 14.69 -1.74
C LYS A 62 8.16 14.80 -3.15
N SER A 63 8.98 14.51 -4.17
CA SER A 63 8.53 14.52 -5.56
C SER A 63 7.47 13.42 -5.83
N ALA A 64 6.64 13.60 -6.85
CA ALA A 64 5.61 12.62 -7.20
C ALA A 64 6.19 11.21 -7.48
N SER A 65 7.35 11.14 -8.14
CA SER A 65 8.06 9.87 -8.39
C SER A 65 8.51 9.18 -7.10
N VAL A 66 8.99 9.97 -6.12
CA VAL A 66 9.43 9.45 -4.82
C VAL A 66 8.24 8.95 -4.01
N GLN A 67 7.16 9.72 -3.93
CA GLN A 67 5.95 9.31 -3.23
C GLN A 67 5.33 8.06 -3.87
N PHE A 68 5.29 8.00 -5.21
CA PHE A 68 4.79 6.82 -5.92
C PHE A 68 5.63 5.58 -5.63
N PHE A 69 6.96 5.70 -5.61
CA PHE A 69 7.83 4.60 -5.23
C PHE A 69 7.57 4.12 -3.79
N GLY A 70 7.39 5.05 -2.84
CA GLY A 70 6.99 4.73 -1.47
C GLY A 70 5.68 3.93 -1.41
N ALA A 71 4.66 4.35 -2.17
CA ALA A 71 3.38 3.65 -2.26
C ALA A 71 3.53 2.22 -2.83
N VAL A 72 4.35 2.06 -3.87
CA VAL A 72 4.61 0.74 -4.48
C VAL A 72 5.37 -0.17 -3.53
N ALA A 73 6.42 0.33 -2.87
CA ALA A 73 7.19 -0.43 -1.89
C ALA A 73 6.29 -0.92 -0.74
N LEU A 74 5.46 -0.03 -0.19
CA LEU A 74 4.53 -0.37 0.88
C LEU A 74 3.50 -1.43 0.43
N CYS A 75 2.90 -1.25 -0.75
CA CYS A 75 1.97 -2.21 -1.33
C CYS A 75 2.62 -3.60 -1.47
N ASN A 76 3.84 -3.67 -2.03
CA ASN A 76 4.56 -4.94 -2.18
C ASN A 76 4.85 -5.61 -0.83
N LYS A 77 5.23 -4.84 0.19
CA LYS A 77 5.47 -5.35 1.54
C LYS A 77 4.20 -5.94 2.15
N ILE A 78 3.06 -5.26 2.02
CA ILE A 78 1.78 -5.76 2.52
C ILE A 78 1.34 -7.02 1.77
N SER A 79 1.44 -7.03 0.44
CA SER A 79 0.99 -8.19 -0.36
C SER A 79 1.82 -9.45 -0.14
N LYS A 80 3.11 -9.33 0.21
CA LYS A 80 4.07 -10.45 0.17
C LYS A 80 4.78 -10.76 1.49
N HIS A 81 4.89 -9.77 2.37
CA HIS A 81 5.74 -9.83 3.56
C HIS A 81 4.98 -9.48 4.86
N LEU A 82 3.65 -9.55 4.85
CA LEU A 82 2.83 -9.21 6.02
C LEU A 82 3.14 -10.08 7.25
N SER A 83 3.61 -11.32 7.03
CA SER A 83 4.05 -12.24 8.09
C SER A 83 5.29 -11.78 8.87
N GLU A 84 5.96 -10.71 8.42
CA GLU A 84 7.05 -10.07 9.17
C GLU A 84 6.52 -9.19 10.32
N LEU A 85 5.22 -8.88 10.36
CA LEU A 85 4.59 -8.03 11.35
C LEU A 85 3.76 -8.84 12.35
N ASP A 86 3.72 -8.37 13.59
CA ASP A 86 2.79 -8.88 14.59
C ASP A 86 1.38 -8.25 14.47
N ASP A 87 0.45 -8.76 15.28
CA ASP A 87 -0.94 -8.34 15.25
C ASP A 87 -1.16 -6.86 15.59
N ASN A 88 -0.36 -6.29 16.48
CA ASN A 88 -0.45 -4.88 16.87
C ASN A 88 0.08 -4.00 15.73
N GLN A 89 1.20 -4.39 15.14
CA GLN A 89 1.78 -3.72 13.98
C GLN A 89 0.82 -3.74 12.78
N ILE A 90 0.12 -4.86 12.54
CA ILE A 90 -0.92 -4.96 11.50
C ILE A 90 -2.08 -3.99 11.76
N GLN A 91 -2.54 -3.86 13.01
CA GLN A 91 -3.59 -2.90 13.36
C GLN A 91 -3.13 -1.44 13.19
N GLN A 92 -1.91 -1.13 13.60
CA GLN A 92 -1.32 0.20 13.39
C GLN A 92 -1.18 0.54 11.91
N LEU A 93 -0.69 -0.42 11.12
CA LEU A 93 -0.56 -0.32 9.67
C LEU A 93 -1.90 -0.02 9.00
N PHE A 94 -2.96 -0.70 9.41
CA PHE A 94 -4.32 -0.47 8.92
C PHE A 94 -4.78 0.97 9.18
N GLN A 95 -4.60 1.48 10.40
CA GLN A 95 -4.96 2.86 10.74
C GLN A 95 -4.14 3.89 9.94
N GLN A 96 -2.83 3.65 9.78
CA GLN A 96 -1.95 4.52 9.01
C GLN A 96 -2.34 4.57 7.52
N LEU A 97 -2.68 3.42 6.91
CA LEU A 97 -3.16 3.36 5.53
C LEU A 97 -4.43 4.17 5.33
N ILE A 98 -5.39 4.07 6.25
CA ILE A 98 -6.63 4.85 6.18
C ILE A 98 -6.33 6.35 6.21
N GLN A 99 -5.51 6.80 7.16
CA GLN A 99 -5.14 8.21 7.27
C GLN A 99 -4.44 8.71 6.01
N ARG A 100 -3.52 7.91 5.44
CA ARG A 100 -2.83 8.26 4.19
C ARG A 100 -3.78 8.27 3.00
N LEU A 101 -4.73 7.35 2.91
CA LEU A 101 -5.70 7.33 1.83
C LEU A 101 -6.62 8.55 1.86
N ILE A 102 -7.08 8.96 3.05
CA ILE A 102 -7.85 10.19 3.27
C ILE A 102 -7.01 11.42 2.90
N PHE A 103 -5.73 11.43 3.26
CA PHE A 103 -4.83 12.50 2.86
C PHE A 103 -4.68 12.59 1.34
N TYR A 104 -4.38 11.47 0.66
CA TYR A 104 -4.14 11.46 -0.78
C TYR A 104 -5.39 11.70 -1.63
N ILE A 105 -6.58 11.31 -1.15
CA ILE A 105 -7.84 11.66 -1.81
C ILE A 105 -8.08 13.19 -1.78
N SER A 106 -7.65 13.87 -0.71
CA SER A 106 -7.80 15.34 -0.58
C SER A 106 -6.97 16.12 -1.59
N ILE A 107 -5.76 15.61 -1.91
CA ILE A 107 -4.84 16.24 -2.88
C ILE A 107 -4.92 15.62 -4.29
N HIS A 108 -5.86 14.72 -4.54
CA HIS A 108 -6.17 14.15 -5.87
C HIS A 108 -5.03 13.41 -6.57
N SER A 109 -4.13 12.73 -5.82
CA SER A 109 -3.02 11.97 -6.42
C SER A 109 -3.45 10.57 -6.88
N LYS A 110 -4.12 10.48 -8.04
CA LYS A 110 -4.77 9.25 -8.53
C LYS A 110 -3.87 8.00 -8.46
N GLN A 111 -2.63 8.10 -8.93
CA GLN A 111 -1.71 6.95 -8.98
C GLN A 111 -1.35 6.42 -7.60
N ILE A 112 -1.17 7.32 -6.62
CA ILE A 112 -0.85 6.95 -5.24
C ILE A 112 -2.09 6.39 -4.56
N ILE A 113 -3.26 7.02 -4.74
CA ILE A 113 -4.55 6.52 -4.23
C ILE A 113 -4.75 5.07 -4.67
N THR A 114 -4.61 4.77 -5.97
CA THR A 114 -4.77 3.41 -6.49
C THR A 114 -3.83 2.42 -5.81
N LYS A 115 -2.55 2.78 -5.60
CA LYS A 115 -1.59 1.88 -4.93
C LYS A 115 -1.90 1.67 -3.45
N LEU A 116 -2.31 2.71 -2.74
CA LEU A 116 -2.70 2.60 -1.33
C LEU A 116 -4.03 1.85 -1.15
N THR A 117 -4.97 1.96 -2.10
CA THR A 117 -6.19 1.16 -2.11
C THR A 117 -5.88 -0.33 -2.27
N VAL A 118 -5.06 -0.71 -3.25
CA VAL A 118 -4.63 -2.12 -3.44
C VAL A 118 -3.92 -2.64 -2.18
N ALA A 119 -3.04 -1.83 -1.59
CA ALA A 119 -2.37 -2.17 -0.34
C ALA A 119 -3.36 -2.44 0.81
N LEU A 120 -4.40 -1.60 0.93
CA LEU A 120 -5.45 -1.77 1.92
C LEU A 120 -6.28 -3.03 1.65
N ASP A 121 -6.66 -3.30 0.41
CA ASP A 121 -7.41 -4.52 0.04
C ASP A 121 -6.65 -5.79 0.43
N HIS A 122 -5.35 -5.87 0.17
CA HIS A 122 -4.53 -6.99 0.63
C HIS A 122 -4.55 -7.13 2.15
N LEU A 123 -4.43 -6.03 2.89
CA LEU A 123 -4.46 -6.06 4.34
C LEU A 123 -5.81 -6.55 4.88
N ILE A 124 -6.91 -6.06 4.30
CA ILE A 124 -8.28 -6.45 4.63
C ILE A 124 -8.45 -7.96 4.44
N LEU A 125 -8.04 -8.48 3.27
CA LEU A 125 -8.14 -9.91 2.95
C LEU A 125 -7.33 -10.79 3.90
N HIS A 126 -6.21 -10.29 4.45
CA HIS A 126 -5.45 -10.99 5.47
C HIS A 126 -6.10 -10.95 6.87
N MET A 127 -6.92 -9.94 7.17
CA MET A 127 -7.59 -9.79 8.46
C MET A 127 -8.92 -10.57 8.55
N ILE A 128 -9.52 -10.94 7.41
CA ILE A 128 -10.72 -11.78 7.33
C ILE A 128 -10.34 -13.27 7.46
N PRO A 129 -11.09 -14.10 8.23
CA PRO A 129 -12.28 -13.74 9.01
C PRO A 129 -11.99 -13.40 10.48
N ASP A 130 -10.86 -13.86 11.02
CA ASP A 130 -10.67 -13.98 12.48
C ASP A 130 -10.70 -12.65 13.24
N LYS A 131 -10.36 -11.54 12.57
CA LYS A 131 -10.30 -10.20 13.18
C LYS A 131 -11.40 -9.26 12.70
N TRP A 132 -12.13 -9.63 11.64
CA TRP A 132 -13.04 -8.73 10.94
C TRP A 132 -14.25 -9.48 10.36
N ASN A 133 -15.16 -9.89 11.26
CA ASN A 133 -16.51 -10.27 10.88
C ASN A 133 -17.26 -9.02 10.39
N ASN A 134 -17.96 -9.11 9.26
CA ASN A 134 -18.54 -7.96 8.54
C ASN A 134 -17.49 -6.91 8.07
N GLY A 135 -16.41 -7.39 7.45
CA GLY A 135 -15.29 -6.53 7.02
C GLY A 135 -15.72 -5.42 6.07
N ILE A 136 -16.61 -5.72 5.10
CA ILE A 136 -17.05 -4.73 4.11
C ILE A 136 -17.93 -3.66 4.77
N VAL A 137 -18.90 -4.05 5.59
CA VAL A 137 -19.74 -3.08 6.31
C VAL A 137 -18.88 -2.18 7.20
N THR A 138 -17.86 -2.76 7.83
CA THR A 138 -16.92 -1.99 8.66
C THR A 138 -16.16 -0.95 7.83
N ILE A 139 -15.62 -1.33 6.67
CA ILE A 139 -14.94 -0.41 5.75
C ILE A 139 -15.87 0.72 5.29
N VAL A 140 -17.09 0.37 4.86
CA VAL A 140 -18.09 1.33 4.40
C VAL A 140 -18.35 2.35 5.50
N ASN A 141 -18.59 1.91 6.73
CA ASN A 141 -18.83 2.80 7.86
C ASN A 141 -17.60 3.65 8.20
N LEU A 142 -16.40 3.09 8.09
CA LEU A 142 -15.14 3.78 8.39
C LEU A 142 -14.93 5.05 7.56
N PHE A 143 -15.37 5.03 6.30
CA PHE A 143 -15.22 6.15 5.37
C PHE A 143 -16.50 6.98 5.21
N THR A 144 -17.69 6.39 5.30
CA THR A 144 -18.97 7.12 5.13
C THR A 144 -19.50 7.74 6.43
N GLN A 145 -19.16 7.16 7.58
CA GLN A 145 -19.53 7.67 8.91
C GLN A 145 -18.31 8.19 9.67
N SER A 146 -17.23 8.51 8.95
CA SER A 146 -15.99 9.00 9.52
C SER A 146 -16.18 10.32 10.25
N GLN A 147 -15.62 10.45 11.45
CA GLN A 147 -15.51 11.72 12.17
C GLN A 147 -14.31 12.57 11.68
N ASN A 148 -13.64 12.15 10.62
CA ASN A 148 -12.56 12.92 10.02
C ASN A 148 -13.10 14.22 9.42
N ALA A 149 -12.53 15.37 9.84
CA ALA A 149 -13.01 16.69 9.44
C ALA A 149 -13.08 16.89 7.91
N PHE A 150 -12.13 16.33 7.15
CA PHE A 150 -12.13 16.42 5.69
C PHE A 150 -13.29 15.62 5.09
N LEU A 151 -13.54 14.40 5.55
CA LEU A 151 -14.63 13.56 5.05
C LEU A 151 -16.01 14.08 5.47
N LEU A 152 -16.13 14.76 6.61
CA LEU A 152 -17.36 15.44 7.00
C LEU A 152 -17.70 16.62 6.07
N GLN A 153 -16.68 17.34 5.59
CA GLN A 153 -16.84 18.43 4.62
C GLN A 153 -17.04 17.91 3.19
N HIS A 154 -16.49 16.73 2.89
CA HIS A 154 -16.45 16.12 1.56
C HIS A 154 -16.89 14.65 1.59
N PRO A 155 -18.16 14.34 1.93
CA PRO A 155 -18.63 12.97 2.07
C PRO A 155 -18.51 12.16 0.77
N GLU A 156 -18.57 12.82 -0.39
CA GLU A 156 -18.35 12.19 -1.70
C GLU A 156 -16.96 11.56 -1.84
N LYS A 157 -15.95 12.09 -1.14
CA LYS A 157 -14.59 11.53 -1.14
C LYS A 157 -14.53 10.23 -0.34
N GLY A 158 -15.29 10.14 0.75
CA GLY A 158 -15.46 8.90 1.51
C GLY A 158 -16.10 7.81 0.65
N HIS A 159 -17.19 8.15 -0.04
CA HIS A 159 -17.83 7.24 -1.00
C HIS A 159 -16.90 6.81 -2.13
N LEU A 160 -16.05 7.71 -2.64
CA LEU A 160 -15.08 7.39 -3.68
C LEU A 160 -14.00 6.41 -3.20
N ILE A 161 -13.52 6.56 -1.96
CA ILE A 161 -12.59 5.59 -1.35
C ILE A 161 -13.24 4.21 -1.29
N VAL A 162 -14.47 4.14 -0.75
CA VAL A 162 -15.23 2.88 -0.67
C VAL A 162 -15.42 2.27 -2.04
N LEU A 163 -15.82 3.06 -3.04
CA LEU A 163 -15.99 2.58 -4.41
C LEU A 163 -14.67 2.01 -4.96
N ASN A 164 -13.54 2.69 -4.75
CA ASN A 164 -12.24 2.20 -5.22
C ASN A 164 -11.88 0.85 -4.59
N ILE A 165 -12.10 0.68 -3.29
CA ILE A 165 -11.89 -0.59 -2.56
C ILE A 165 -12.79 -1.67 -3.17
N LEU A 166 -14.11 -1.45 -3.19
CA LEU A 166 -15.07 -2.45 -3.67
C LEU A 166 -14.90 -2.83 -5.15
N THR A 167 -14.36 -1.91 -5.96
CA THR A 167 -14.09 -2.17 -7.38
C THR A 167 -12.85 -3.03 -7.59
N ILE A 168 -11.88 -3.02 -6.68
CA ILE A 168 -10.57 -3.68 -6.83
C ILE A 168 -10.50 -4.98 -6.01
N LEU A 169 -11.26 -5.05 -4.92
CA LEU A 169 -11.27 -6.16 -3.99
C LEU A 169 -11.50 -7.54 -4.66
N PRO A 170 -12.43 -7.72 -5.63
CA PRO A 170 -12.63 -9.02 -6.28
C PRO A 170 -11.40 -9.51 -7.05
N GLU A 171 -10.74 -8.60 -7.78
CA GLU A 171 -9.51 -8.88 -8.51
C GLU A 171 -8.37 -9.24 -7.54
N GLU A 172 -8.25 -8.51 -6.44
CA GLU A 172 -7.20 -8.77 -5.44
C GLU A 172 -7.47 -10.02 -4.62
N PHE A 173 -8.74 -10.37 -4.36
CA PHE A 173 -9.10 -11.67 -3.78
C PHE A 173 -8.63 -12.83 -4.66
N SER A 174 -8.66 -12.69 -5.98
CA SER A 174 -8.13 -13.71 -6.89
C SER A 174 -6.61 -13.86 -6.76
N ARG A 175 -5.89 -12.77 -6.46
CA ARG A 175 -4.41 -12.70 -6.42
C ARG A 175 -3.80 -12.89 -5.04
N VAL A 176 -4.58 -12.72 -3.97
CA VAL A 176 -4.06 -12.72 -2.60
C VAL A 176 -3.37 -14.04 -2.25
N ASN A 177 -2.18 -13.94 -1.66
CA ASN A 177 -1.39 -15.11 -1.28
C ASN A 177 -1.79 -15.60 0.11
N VAL A 178 -2.91 -16.32 0.19
CA VAL A 178 -3.42 -16.96 1.41
C VAL A 178 -3.56 -18.46 1.24
N SER A 179 -3.60 -19.20 2.35
CA SER A 179 -3.83 -20.65 2.33
C SER A 179 -5.19 -21.00 1.72
N LYS A 180 -5.34 -22.22 1.19
CA LYS A 180 -6.61 -22.67 0.60
C LYS A 180 -7.78 -22.60 1.59
N SER A 181 -7.54 -22.97 2.85
CA SER A 181 -8.54 -22.90 3.92
C SER A 181 -8.96 -21.45 4.21
N GLN A 182 -7.98 -20.55 4.35
CA GLN A 182 -8.25 -19.12 4.58
C GLN A 182 -9.02 -18.51 3.40
N ARG A 183 -8.65 -18.86 2.16
CA ARG A 183 -9.38 -18.42 0.96
C ARG A 183 -10.85 -18.85 0.97
N SER A 184 -11.14 -20.10 1.37
CA SER A 184 -12.51 -20.58 1.51
C SER A 184 -13.29 -19.81 2.59
N LEU A 185 -12.65 -19.49 3.72
CA LEU A 185 -13.29 -18.71 4.78
C LEU A 185 -13.59 -17.27 4.35
N ILE A 186 -12.64 -16.60 3.71
CA ILE A 186 -12.83 -15.25 3.17
C ILE A 186 -13.99 -15.25 2.17
N ARG A 187 -14.04 -16.25 1.27
CA ARG A 187 -15.13 -16.38 0.30
C ARG A 187 -16.49 -16.51 0.98
N LEU A 188 -16.61 -17.38 1.98
CA LEU A 188 -17.85 -17.57 2.72
C LEU A 188 -18.29 -16.29 3.43
N GLU A 189 -17.33 -15.51 3.96
CA GLU A 189 -17.66 -14.24 4.62
C GLU A 189 -18.11 -13.18 3.60
N LEU A 190 -17.40 -13.05 2.47
CA LEU A 190 -17.80 -12.13 1.40
C LEU A 190 -19.17 -12.50 0.79
N GLU A 191 -19.47 -13.79 0.63
CA GLU A 191 -20.78 -14.27 0.16
C GLU A 191 -21.94 -13.93 1.12
N LYS A 192 -21.69 -13.78 2.42
CA LYS A 192 -22.70 -13.32 3.38
C LYS A 192 -22.99 -11.83 3.25
N GLU A 193 -21.97 -11.03 2.92
CA GLU A 193 -22.11 -9.56 2.79
C GLU A 193 -22.70 -9.14 1.45
N PHE A 194 -22.57 -9.98 0.42
CA PHE A 194 -23.20 -9.81 -0.89
C PHE A 194 -24.15 -10.97 -1.22
N PRO A 195 -25.29 -11.11 -0.50
CA PRO A 195 -26.29 -12.11 -0.86
C PRO A 195 -26.87 -11.76 -2.24
N ASN A 196 -26.87 -12.75 -3.14
CA ASN A 196 -27.45 -12.66 -4.49
C ASN A 196 -28.91 -12.20 -4.47
#